data_AF-A0A1R1PVD3-F1
#
_entry.id   AF-A0A1R1PVD3-F1
#
_cell.length_a   1.000
_cell.length_b   1.000
_cell.length_c   1.000
_cell.angle_alpha   90.00
_cell.angle_beta   90.00
_cell.angle_gamma   90.00
#
_symmetry.space_group_name_H-M   'P 1'
#
loop_
_entity.id
_entity.type
_entity.pdbx_description
1 polymer ?
#
loop_
_entity_poly.entity_id
_entity_poly.type
_entity_poly.pdbx_seq_one_letter_code
_entity_poly.pdbx_strand_id
1 'polypeptide(L)'
;MPPLFEGQEDEDDEDLVVADTTVVLHCPLTTNYLESPMTSKFCGHSYSKRAIVEYLCNSKKQCPVVGCVHTISVKDLYENKKLERRIERIRRYKLAREKSQNYTTLQ
;
A
#
# COMPACT_ATOMS: atom_id res chain seq x y z
N MET A 1 -30.81 38.14 -5.44
CA MET A 1 -29.49 37.97 -4.81
C MET A 1 -29.71 37.26 -3.50
N PRO A 2 -29.09 36.10 -3.32
CA PRO A 2 -27.92 36.09 -2.44
C PRO A 2 -26.74 35.31 -3.05
N PRO A 3 -25.52 35.86 -3.01
CA PRO A 3 -24.33 35.07 -2.75
C PRO A 3 -24.11 35.00 -1.23
N LEU A 4 -23.53 33.89 -0.77
CA LEU A 4 -22.54 33.78 0.32
C LEU A 4 -22.48 32.30 0.70
N PHE A 5 -21.88 31.53 -0.22
CA PHE A 5 -21.22 30.28 0.14
C PHE A 5 -19.98 30.70 0.95
N GLU A 6 -20.12 30.72 2.27
CA GLU A 6 -18.98 30.80 3.16
C GLU A 6 -18.28 29.44 3.11
N GLY A 7 -17.02 29.46 2.70
CA GLY A 7 -16.18 28.29 2.70
C GLY A 7 -15.99 27.76 4.12
N GLN A 8 -16.33 26.50 4.30
CA GLN A 8 -15.59 25.65 5.21
C GLN A 8 -15.19 24.40 4.43
N GLU A 9 -13.91 24.39 4.10
CA GLU A 9 -13.14 23.25 3.62
C GLU A 9 -13.27 22.11 4.66
N ASP A 10 -13.18 20.86 4.17
CA ASP A 10 -13.13 19.59 4.94
C ASP A 10 -14.45 18.79 5.02
N GLU A 11 -14.95 18.24 3.91
CA GLU A 11 -15.65 16.94 3.88
C GLU A 11 -15.97 16.48 2.43
N ASP A 12 -14.96 16.50 1.54
CA ASP A 12 -15.04 15.64 0.35
C ASP A 12 -14.70 14.20 0.81
N ASP A 13 -15.67 13.57 1.47
CA ASP A 13 -15.87 12.12 1.43
C ASP A 13 -16.18 11.73 -0.02
N GLU A 14 -15.19 11.90 -0.90
CA GLU A 14 -15.20 11.30 -2.23
C GLU A 14 -15.21 9.79 -2.01
N ASP A 15 -16.42 9.23 -2.08
CA ASP A 15 -16.73 7.82 -2.25
C ASP A 15 -15.53 7.10 -2.84
N LEU A 16 -14.83 6.33 -2.00
CA LEU A 16 -13.74 5.48 -2.44
C LEU A 16 -14.33 4.38 -3.31
N VAL A 17 -14.59 4.71 -4.56
CA VAL A 17 -14.68 3.78 -5.66
C VAL A 17 -13.32 3.10 -5.69
N VAL A 18 -13.22 1.96 -5.00
CA VAL A 18 -12.09 1.05 -5.17
C VAL A 18 -12.22 0.53 -6.58
N ALA A 19 -11.78 1.33 -7.55
CA ALA A 19 -11.63 0.88 -8.92
C ALA A 19 -10.84 -0.42 -8.84
N ASP A 20 -11.45 -1.47 -9.38
CA ASP A 20 -11.04 -2.88 -9.39
C ASP A 20 -9.73 -3.10 -10.18
N THR A 21 -8.77 -2.21 -10.00
CA THR A 21 -7.38 -2.52 -10.28
C THR A 21 -6.92 -3.37 -9.11
N THR A 22 -6.63 -4.64 -9.37
CA THR A 22 -5.99 -5.58 -8.43
C THR A 22 -4.59 -5.06 -8.07
N VAL A 23 -4.51 -3.99 -7.29
CA VAL A 23 -3.26 -3.55 -6.67
C VAL A 23 -2.92 -4.57 -5.61
N VAL A 24 -1.79 -5.25 -5.81
CA VAL A 24 -1.28 -6.22 -4.85
C VAL A 24 -0.84 -5.44 -3.61
N LEU A 25 -1.68 -5.43 -2.57
CA LEU A 25 -1.37 -4.79 -1.29
C LEU A 25 -0.58 -5.72 -0.36
N HIS A 26 -0.35 -6.96 -0.80
CA HIS A 26 0.36 -7.99 -0.07
C HIS A 26 1.82 -8.06 -0.53
N CYS A 27 2.72 -8.22 0.43
CA CYS A 27 4.12 -8.44 0.15
C CYS A 27 4.36 -9.90 -0.27
N PRO A 28 5.04 -10.17 -1.39
CA PRO A 28 5.35 -11.54 -1.83
C PRO A 28 6.35 -12.27 -0.91
N LEU A 29 7.03 -11.55 -0.01
CA LEU A 29 7.95 -12.13 0.98
C LEU A 29 7.28 -12.48 2.31
N THR A 30 6.47 -11.56 2.85
CA THR A 30 5.90 -11.70 4.19
C THR A 30 4.45 -12.15 4.21
N THR A 31 3.80 -12.23 3.03
CA THR A 31 2.36 -12.44 2.83
C THR A 31 1.42 -11.47 3.55
N ASN A 32 1.99 -10.56 4.35
CA ASN A 32 1.31 -9.49 5.06
C ASN A 32 1.12 -8.25 4.18
N TYR A 33 0.36 -7.29 4.71
CA TYR A 33 0.23 -5.98 4.09
C TYR A 33 1.58 -5.30 3.89
N LEU A 34 1.72 -4.62 2.76
CA LEU A 34 2.91 -3.86 2.42
C LEU A 34 3.12 -2.69 3.39
N GLU A 35 4.08 -2.84 4.32
CA GLU A 35 4.59 -1.73 5.12
C GLU A 35 5.75 -1.01 4.41
N SER A 36 5.60 0.30 4.18
CA SER A 36 6.56 1.14 3.43
C SER A 36 6.96 0.50 2.09
N PRO A 37 6.05 0.47 1.10
CA PRO A 37 6.27 -0.23 -0.16
C PRO A 37 7.47 0.31 -0.93
N MET A 38 8.49 -0.53 -1.08
CA MET A 38 9.68 -0.33 -1.90
C MET A 38 9.48 -1.01 -3.25
N THR A 39 9.58 -0.25 -4.34
CA THR A 39 9.40 -0.76 -5.70
C THR A 39 10.74 -0.84 -6.41
N SER A 40 11.00 -1.94 -7.12
CA SER A 40 12.24 -2.07 -7.91
C SER A 40 12.12 -1.34 -9.24
N LYS A 41 13.17 -0.59 -9.62
CA LYS A 41 13.25 0.06 -10.95
C LYS A 41 13.39 -0.93 -12.11
N PHE A 42 13.83 -2.16 -11.87
CA PHE A 42 14.08 -3.15 -12.93
C PHE A 42 12.84 -3.97 -13.28
N CYS A 43 12.11 -4.44 -12.28
CA CYS A 43 10.95 -5.33 -12.48
C CYS A 43 9.60 -4.71 -12.09
N GLY A 44 9.58 -3.55 -11.43
CA GLY A 44 8.33 -2.89 -11.01
C GLY A 44 7.60 -3.57 -9.84
N HIS A 45 8.16 -4.63 -9.25
CA HIS A 45 7.56 -5.30 -8.10
C HIS A 45 7.75 -4.49 -6.81
N SER A 46 6.70 -4.47 -5.97
CA SER A 46 6.67 -3.79 -4.68
C SER A 46 6.80 -4.77 -3.51
N TYR A 47 7.57 -4.37 -2.50
CA TYR A 47 7.87 -5.17 -1.30
C TYR A 47 7.82 -4.31 -0.05
N SER A 48 7.65 -4.92 1.12
CA SER A 48 7.81 -4.22 2.39
C SER A 48 9.27 -3.86 2.60
N LYS A 49 9.55 -2.60 2.98
CA LYS A 49 10.93 -2.10 3.18
C LYS A 49 11.75 -3.01 4.08
N ARG A 50 11.19 -3.43 5.23
CA ARG A 50 11.87 -4.31 6.18
C ARG A 50 12.23 -5.66 5.54
N ALA A 51 11.25 -6.29 4.90
CA ALA A 51 11.41 -7.61 4.29
C ALA A 51 12.44 -7.62 3.15
N ILE A 52 12.40 -6.63 2.27
CA ILE A 52 13.32 -6.59 1.13
C ILE A 52 14.75 -6.23 1.56
N VAL A 53 14.92 -5.37 2.56
CA VAL A 53 16.24 -5.02 3.10
C VAL A 53 16.87 -6.24 3.78
N GLU A 54 16.08 -6.99 4.55
CA GLU A 54 16.52 -8.24 5.19
C GLU A 54 16.85 -9.31 4.14
N TYR A 55 15.97 -9.49 3.14
CA TYR A 55 16.20 -10.43 2.04
C TYR A 55 17.50 -10.13 1.29
N LEU A 56 17.75 -8.87 0.96
CA LEU A 56 18.94 -8.47 0.20
C LEU A 56 20.22 -8.50 1.05
N CYS A 57 20.14 -8.23 2.36
CA CYS A 57 21.28 -8.18 3.28
C CYS A 57 22.46 -7.38 2.68
N ASN A 58 22.16 -6.18 2.15
CA ASN A 58 23.08 -5.30 1.42
C ASN A 58 23.81 -5.89 0.20
N SER A 59 23.40 -7.07 -0.26
CA SER A 59 23.93 -7.72 -1.46
C SER A 59 22.93 -7.63 -2.62
N LYS A 60 23.41 -7.87 -3.85
CA LYS A 60 22.56 -8.01 -5.03
C LYS A 60 22.01 -9.44 -5.06
N LYS A 61 20.69 -9.60 -5.07
CA LYS A 61 20.04 -10.92 -5.19
C LYS A 61 18.94 -10.89 -6.24
N GLN A 62 18.50 -12.06 -6.67
CA GLN A 62 17.37 -12.16 -7.59
C GLN A 62 16.07 -11.69 -6.92
N CYS A 63 15.18 -11.17 -7.76
CA CYS A 63 13.84 -10.79 -7.37
C CYS A 63 13.12 -11.97 -6.71
N PRO A 64 12.57 -11.83 -5.48
CA PRO A 64 11.92 -12.94 -4.78
C PRO A 64 10.54 -13.28 -5.34
N VAL A 65 10.00 -12.49 -6.26
CA VAL A 65 8.76 -12.83 -6.98
C VAL A 65 8.99 -14.01 -7.91
N VAL A 66 8.18 -15.04 -7.74
CA VAL A 66 8.18 -16.25 -8.57
C VAL A 66 8.07 -15.86 -10.05
N GLY A 67 9.00 -16.36 -10.87
CA GLY A 67 9.03 -16.09 -12.31
C GLY A 67 9.79 -14.82 -12.72
N CYS A 68 10.34 -14.05 -11.78
CA CYS A 68 11.18 -12.90 -12.12
C CYS A 68 12.67 -13.25 -12.06
N VAL A 69 13.39 -13.00 -13.14
CA VAL A 69 14.84 -13.30 -13.26
C VAL A 69 15.75 -12.08 -12.98
N HIS A 70 15.17 -10.93 -12.68
CA HIS A 70 15.93 -9.69 -12.49
C HIS A 70 16.68 -9.68 -11.16
N THR A 71 17.95 -9.25 -11.19
CA THR A 71 18.74 -8.99 -9.99
C THR A 71 18.47 -7.59 -9.47
N ILE A 72 18.10 -7.48 -8.20
CA ILE A 72 17.75 -6.24 -7.53
C ILE A 72 18.68 -5.98 -6.35
N SER A 73 18.87 -4.70 -6.01
CA SER A 73 19.64 -4.27 -4.85
C SER A 73 18.91 -3.18 -4.08
N VAL A 74 19.31 -2.94 -2.83
CA VAL A 74 18.69 -1.91 -1.96
C VAL A 74 18.75 -0.52 -2.60
N LYS A 75 19.78 -0.24 -3.39
CA LYS A 75 19.97 1.05 -4.08
C LYS A 75 19.06 1.23 -5.29
N ASP A 76 18.60 0.13 -5.87
CA ASP A 76 17.73 0.12 -7.06
C ASP A 76 16.24 0.11 -6.71
N LEU A 77 15.93 0.05 -5.41
CA LEU A 77 14.60 0.17 -4.87
C LEU A 77 14.28 1.64 -4.55
N TYR A 78 13.05 2.05 -4.79
CA TYR A 78 12.55 3.37 -4.45
C TYR A 78 11.26 3.28 -3.64
N GLU A 79 11.08 4.23 -2.73
CA GLU A 79 9.88 4.31 -1.89
C GLU A 79 8.69 4.79 -2.74
N ASN A 80 7.65 3.96 -2.82
CA ASN A 80 6.46 4.27 -3.60
C ASN A 80 5.40 4.93 -2.71
N LYS A 81 5.57 6.24 -2.48
CA LYS A 81 4.64 7.06 -1.66
C LYS A 81 3.20 7.08 -2.17
N LYS A 82 2.97 6.78 -3.47
CA LYS A 82 1.62 6.65 -4.02
C LYS A 82 0.97 5.37 -3.54
N LEU A 83 1.70 4.26 -3.60
CA LEU A 83 1.23 2.95 -3.15
C LEU A 83 1.03 2.95 -1.63
N GLU A 84 1.93 3.60 -0.88
CA GLU A 84 1.81 3.78 0.57
C GLU A 84 0.52 4.50 0.95
N ARG A 85 0.23 5.65 0.33
CA ARG A 85 -1.03 6.38 0.56
C ARG A 85 -2.27 5.55 0.25
N ARG A 86 -2.22 4.74 -0.81
CA ARG A 86 -3.32 3.84 -1.17
C ARG A 86 -3.51 2.72 -0.14
N ILE A 87 -2.42 2.12 0.34
CA ILE A 87 -2.46 1.09 1.39
C ILE A 87 -3.01 1.66 2.69
N GLU A 88 -2.52 2.82 3.11
CA GLU A 88 -2.97 3.47 4.34
C GLU A 88 -4.48 3.75 4.32
N ARG A 89 -4.98 4.25 3.19
CA ARG A 89 -6.41 4.50 2.98
C ARG A 89 -7.23 3.21 3.10
N ILE A 90 -6.79 2.14 2.44
CA ILE A 90 -7.47 0.83 2.48
C ILE A 90 -7.39 0.21 3.89
N ARG A 91 -6.26 0.37 4.58
CA ARG A 91 -6.06 -0.12 5.95
C ARG A 91 -7.00 0.58 6.92
N ARG A 92 -7.14 1.91 6.82
CA ARG A 92 -8.08 2.69 7.62
C ARG A 92 -9.51 2.25 7.38
N TYR A 93 -9.90 2.09 6.12
CA TYR A 93 -11.25 1.63 5.77
C TYR A 93 -11.53 0.22 6.31
N LYS A 94 -10.60 -0.74 6.12
CA LYS A 94 -10.75 -2.09 6.68
C LYS A 94 -10.89 -2.06 8.19
N LEU A 95 -10.03 -1.32 8.89
CA LEU A 95 -10.07 -1.22 10.35
C LEU A 95 -11.37 -0.59 10.87
N ALA A 96 -11.88 0.45 10.20
CA ALA A 96 -13.15 1.08 10.54
C ALA A 96 -14.31 0.08 10.37
N ARG A 97 -14.33 -0.66 9.26
CA ARG A 97 -15.37 -1.65 8.96
C ARG A 97 -15.34 -2.84 9.91
N GLU A 98 -14.15 -3.31 10.27
CA GLU A 98 -13.97 -4.39 11.25
C GLU A 98 -14.45 -3.96 12.64
N LYS A 99 -14.14 -2.73 13.08
CA LYS A 99 -14.66 -2.17 14.34
C LYS A 99 -16.18 -2.08 14.36
N SER A 100 -16.79 -1.63 13.27
CA SER A 100 -18.25 -1.54 13.13
C SER A 100 -18.90 -2.93 13.15
N GLN A 101 -18.33 -3.93 12.47
CA GLN A 101 -18.85 -5.31 12.47
C GLN A 101 -18.70 -5.99 13.84
N ASN A 102 -17.62 -5.73 14.56
CA ASN A 102 -17.41 -6.29 15.90
C ASN A 102 -18.41 -5.73 16.94
N TYR A 103 -18.88 -4.48 16.75
CA TYR A 103 -19.93 -3.90 17.58
C TYR A 103 -21.32 -4.55 17.35
N THR A 104 -21.59 -5.04 16.13
CA THR A 104 -22.90 -5.64 15.79
C THR A 104 -23.07 -7.09 16.28
N THR A 105 -21.99 -7.77 16.67
CA THR A 105 -22.03 -9.21 17.05
C THR A 105 -22.18 -9.43 18.56
N LEU A 106 -22.26 -8.37 19.37
CA LEU A 106 -22.39 -8.41 20.83
C LEU A 106 -23.86 -8.30 21.32
N GLN A 107 -24.83 -8.86 20.59
CA GLN A 107 -26.24 -8.96 21.03
C GLN A 107 -26.65 -10.38 21.38
#